data_AF-A0A7L5FRX0-F1
#
_entry.id   AF-A0A7L5FRX0-F1
#
_cell.length_a   1.000
_cell.length_b   1.000
_cell.length_c   1.000
_cell.angle_alpha   90.00
_cell.angle_beta   90.00
_cell.angle_gamma   90.00
#
_symmetry.space_group_name_H-M   'P 1'
#
loop_
_entity.id
_entity.type
_entity.pdbx_description
1 polymer ?
#
loop_
_entity_poly.entity_id
_entity_poly.type
_entity_poly.pdbx_seq_one_letter_code
_entity_poly.pdbx_strand_id
1 'polypeptide(L)'
;MTVKDLFRLVFKSIGVICLFYSFISLFGLIGPLMDSGDASSLFVFGAAVLLVIIAIYLVFFIFVDKLITQLKLDKGFDNQQVNFGTINTGKVFEVILFTLGMINIINVLPDFIHWFFKKFQKEVSHQSTDIFSGMTSYDLTYDLIYFGVGLSVILLRKQIVKLLQ
;
A
#
# COMPACT_ATOMS: atom_id res chain seq x y z
N MET A 1 5.58 -21.38 -17.74
CA MET A 1 6.22 -20.06 -17.54
C MET A 1 7.73 -20.26 -17.60
N THR A 2 8.50 -19.42 -18.30
CA THR A 2 9.97 -19.56 -18.27
C THR A 2 10.51 -19.12 -16.89
N VAL A 3 11.70 -19.55 -16.51
CA VAL A 3 12.35 -19.03 -15.28
C VAL A 3 12.54 -17.50 -15.36
N LYS A 4 12.78 -16.96 -16.55
CA LYS A 4 12.82 -15.51 -16.79
C LYS A 4 11.50 -14.81 -16.45
N ASP A 5 10.38 -15.41 -16.86
CA ASP A 5 9.05 -14.89 -16.53
C ASP A 5 8.74 -15.02 -15.02
N LEU A 6 9.29 -16.04 -14.33
CA LEU A 6 9.21 -16.12 -12.87
C LEU A 6 9.91 -14.94 -12.21
N PHE A 7 11.13 -14.61 -12.63
CA PHE A 7 11.83 -13.45 -12.09
C PHE A 7 11.07 -12.16 -12.38
N ARG A 8 10.53 -12.01 -13.60
CA ARG A 8 9.67 -10.87 -13.95
C ARG A 8 8.46 -10.77 -13.01
N LEU A 9 7.80 -11.90 -12.72
CA LEU A 9 6.69 -11.97 -11.78
C LEU A 9 7.12 -11.53 -10.37
N VAL A 10 8.26 -12.01 -9.87
CA VAL A 10 8.79 -11.66 -8.55
C VAL A 10 9.08 -10.16 -8.45
N PHE A 11 9.79 -9.59 -9.43
CA PHE A 11 10.09 -8.15 -9.43
C PHE A 11 8.83 -7.31 -9.50
N LYS A 12 7.87 -7.66 -10.37
CA LYS A 12 6.57 -6.96 -10.41
C LYS A 12 5.82 -7.10 -9.09
N SER A 13 5.89 -8.25 -8.43
CA SER A 13 5.26 -8.48 -7.12
C SER A 13 5.85 -7.57 -6.04
N ILE A 14 7.17 -7.44 -5.99
CA ILE A 14 7.86 -6.48 -5.13
C ILE A 14 7.43 -5.05 -5.47
N GLY A 15 7.38 -4.72 -6.76
CA GLY A 15 6.91 -3.42 -7.25
C GLY A 15 5.48 -3.08 -6.76
N VAL A 16 4.55 -4.03 -6.83
CA VAL A 16 3.17 -3.85 -6.33
C VAL A 16 3.17 -3.58 -4.83
N ILE A 17 3.96 -4.32 -4.05
CA ILE A 17 4.08 -4.11 -2.59
C ILE A 17 4.63 -2.71 -2.30
N CYS A 18 5.70 -2.30 -2.98
CA CYS A 18 6.29 -0.99 -2.81
C CYS A 18 5.30 0.13 -3.20
N LEU A 19 4.63 0.00 -4.35
CA LEU A 19 3.61 0.96 -4.78
C LEU A 19 2.47 1.08 -3.76
N PHE A 20 2.02 -0.03 -3.20
CA PHE A 20 0.98 -0.02 -2.19
C PHE A 20 1.40 0.77 -0.94
N TYR A 21 2.60 0.52 -0.40
CA TYR A 21 3.09 1.26 0.76
C TYR A 21 3.40 2.74 0.46
N SER A 22 3.94 3.05 -0.72
CA SER A 22 4.13 4.44 -1.14
C SER A 22 2.79 5.17 -1.29
N PHE A 23 1.77 4.52 -1.84
CA PHE A 23 0.43 5.08 -1.92
C PHE A 23 -0.18 5.30 -0.53
N ILE A 24 -0.07 4.33 0.37
CA ILE A 24 -0.53 4.47 1.75
C ILE A 24 0.15 5.64 2.47
N SER A 25 1.45 5.83 2.25
CA SER A 25 2.21 6.91 2.89
C SER A 25 1.66 8.31 2.59
N LEU A 26 0.92 8.48 1.47
CA LEU A 26 0.24 9.74 1.16
C LEU A 26 -0.83 10.09 2.20
N PHE A 27 -1.49 9.10 2.80
CA PHE A 27 -2.51 9.35 3.82
C PHE A 27 -1.89 9.75 5.17
N GLY A 28 -0.60 9.45 5.39
CA GLY A 28 0.18 10.01 6.49
C GLY A 28 0.25 11.54 6.48
N LEU A 29 -0.01 12.18 5.33
CA LEU A 29 -0.01 13.63 5.20
C LEU A 29 -1.23 14.32 5.82
N ILE A 30 -2.29 13.57 6.11
CA ILE A 30 -3.57 14.16 6.56
C ILE A 30 -3.41 14.88 7.90
N GLY A 31 -2.58 14.37 8.81
CA GLY A 31 -2.36 15.00 10.12
C GLY A 31 -1.62 16.33 10.00
N PRO A 32 -0.44 16.34 9.39
CA PRO A 32 0.28 17.58 9.09
C PRO A 32 -0.56 18.59 8.27
N LEU A 33 -1.42 18.14 7.35
CA LEU A 33 -2.36 19.00 6.60
C LEU A 33 -3.39 19.69 7.49
N MET A 34 -3.80 19.07 8.60
CA MET A 34 -4.81 19.62 9.50
C MET A 34 -4.18 20.55 10.56
N ASP A 35 -2.95 20.30 10.99
CA ASP A 35 -2.29 21.04 12.07
C ASP A 35 -1.32 22.14 11.61
N SER A 36 -0.72 22.02 10.41
CA SER A 36 0.28 22.99 9.96
C SER A 36 -0.32 24.04 9.03
N GLY A 37 -0.15 25.32 9.37
CA GLY A 37 -0.50 26.45 8.51
C GLY A 37 0.48 26.66 7.33
N ASP A 38 1.54 25.85 7.23
CA ASP A 38 2.59 25.98 6.22
C ASP A 38 2.49 24.89 5.15
N ALA A 39 1.75 25.21 4.09
CA ALA A 39 1.50 24.32 2.96
C ALA A 39 2.76 23.94 2.17
N SER A 40 3.87 24.67 2.32
CA SER A 40 5.08 24.46 1.52
C SER A 40 5.72 23.08 1.77
N SER A 41 5.78 22.66 3.03
CA SER A 41 6.33 21.36 3.46
C SER A 41 5.54 20.17 2.90
N LEU A 42 4.23 20.33 2.77
CA LEU A 42 3.30 19.32 2.25
C LEU A 42 3.47 19.11 0.75
N PHE A 43 3.65 20.19 -0.02
CA PHE A 43 3.93 20.08 -1.45
C PHE A 43 5.26 19.38 -1.71
N VAL A 44 6.29 19.66 -0.91
CA VAL A 44 7.60 19.00 -1.04
C VAL A 44 7.49 17.51 -0.74
N PHE A 45 6.81 17.12 0.34
CA PHE A 45 6.61 15.70 0.67
C PHE A 45 5.76 14.99 -0.39
N GLY A 46 4.65 15.58 -0.82
CA GLY A 46 3.80 15.01 -1.88
C GLY A 46 4.56 14.81 -3.18
N ALA A 47 5.38 15.80 -3.59
CA ALA A 47 6.25 15.68 -4.75
C ALA A 47 7.30 14.56 -4.58
N ALA A 48 7.88 14.42 -3.38
CA ALA A 48 8.84 13.35 -3.08
C ALA A 48 8.19 11.96 -3.18
N VAL A 49 6.99 11.77 -2.63
CA VAL A 49 6.27 10.49 -2.74
C VAL A 49 5.89 10.18 -4.19
N LEU A 50 5.43 11.18 -4.96
CA LEU A 50 5.16 11.00 -6.39
C LEU A 50 6.42 10.59 -7.16
N LEU A 51 7.56 11.21 -6.89
CA LEU A 51 8.83 10.84 -7.51
C LEU A 51 9.20 9.39 -7.17
N VAL A 52 9.05 8.98 -5.90
CA VAL A 52 9.28 7.59 -5.48
C VAL A 52 8.34 6.62 -6.20
N ILE A 53 7.05 6.94 -6.34
CA ILE A 53 6.09 6.12 -7.08
C ILE A 53 6.52 5.95 -8.54
N ILE A 54 6.92 7.05 -9.19
CA ILE A 54 7.41 7.03 -10.57
C ILE A 54 8.67 6.17 -10.68
N ALA A 55 9.61 6.32 -9.74
CA ALA A 55 10.84 5.54 -9.72
C ALA A 55 10.56 4.03 -9.56
N ILE A 56 9.69 3.65 -8.62
CA ILE A 56 9.26 2.26 -8.42
C ILE A 56 8.62 1.72 -9.71
N TYR A 57 7.73 2.48 -10.34
CA TYR A 57 7.09 2.08 -11.58
C TYR A 57 8.12 1.83 -12.70
N LEU A 58 9.05 2.78 -12.91
CA LEU A 58 10.10 2.64 -13.91
C LEU A 58 10.99 1.42 -13.65
N VAL A 59 11.44 1.21 -12.41
CA VAL A 59 12.38 0.14 -12.06
C VAL A 59 11.73 -1.24 -12.16
N PHE A 60 10.56 -1.43 -11.54
CA PHE A 60 9.96 -2.76 -11.38
C PHE A 60 9.01 -3.17 -12.52
N PHE A 61 8.50 -2.22 -13.30
CA PHE A 61 7.58 -2.52 -14.41
C PHE A 61 8.18 -2.32 -15.79
N ILE A 62 8.96 -1.25 -15.99
CA ILE A 62 9.53 -0.93 -17.31
C ILE A 62 10.93 -1.52 -17.50
N PHE A 63 11.83 -1.36 -16.51
CA PHE A 63 13.23 -1.81 -16.63
C PHE A 63 13.48 -3.23 -16.11
N VAL A 64 12.41 -3.98 -15.83
CA VAL A 64 12.51 -5.32 -15.23
C VAL A 64 13.35 -6.29 -16.07
N ASP A 65 13.21 -6.25 -17.40
CA ASP A 65 13.97 -7.12 -18.30
C ASP A 65 15.45 -6.76 -18.34
N LYS A 66 15.77 -5.47 -18.22
CA LYS A 66 17.16 -5.00 -18.09
C LYS A 66 17.75 -5.45 -16.76
N LEU A 67 16.99 -5.34 -15.66
CA LEU A 67 17.44 -5.81 -14.34
C LEU A 67 17.74 -7.31 -14.35
N ILE A 68 16.84 -8.13 -14.90
CA ILE A 68 17.02 -9.58 -15.00
C ILE A 68 18.30 -9.92 -15.78
N THR A 69 18.52 -9.23 -16.92
CA THR A 69 19.67 -9.47 -17.78
C THR A 69 20.98 -8.97 -17.16
N GLN A 70 20.98 -7.80 -16.51
CA GLN A 70 22.16 -7.24 -15.83
C GLN A 70 22.58 -8.07 -14.63
N LEU A 71 21.61 -8.52 -13.83
CA LEU A 71 21.84 -9.43 -12.72
C LEU A 71 22.11 -10.87 -13.17
N LYS A 72 22.00 -11.15 -14.48
CA LYS A 72 22.21 -12.47 -15.11
C LYS A 72 21.35 -13.56 -14.45
N LEU A 73 20.15 -13.22 -14.01
CA LEU A 73 19.26 -14.13 -13.27
C LEU A 73 18.70 -15.24 -14.14
N ASP A 74 18.63 -15.04 -15.46
CA ASP A 74 18.19 -16.04 -16.43
C ASP A 74 19.32 -16.99 -16.87
N LYS A 75 20.60 -16.71 -16.55
CA LYS A 75 21.72 -17.56 -16.98
C LYS A 75 21.67 -18.94 -16.33
N GLY A 76 21.73 -19.98 -17.17
CA GLY A 76 21.73 -21.38 -16.75
C GLY A 76 20.33 -22.01 -16.67
N PHE A 77 19.29 -21.25 -16.99
CA PHE A 77 17.90 -21.68 -16.90
C PHE A 77 17.14 -21.63 -18.24
N ASP A 78 17.84 -21.49 -19.37
CA ASP A 78 17.26 -21.24 -20.70
C ASP A 78 16.22 -22.29 -21.13
N ASN A 79 16.36 -23.53 -20.67
CA ASN A 79 15.43 -24.63 -20.99
C ASN A 79 14.50 -25.03 -19.83
N GLN A 80 14.57 -24.35 -18.67
CA GLN A 80 13.72 -24.68 -17.55
C GLN A 80 12.36 -23.98 -17.66
N GLN A 81 11.31 -24.79 -17.73
CA GLN A 81 9.94 -24.32 -17.61
C GLN A 81 9.44 -24.57 -16.19
N VAL A 82 8.91 -23.52 -15.59
CA VAL A 82 8.20 -23.60 -14.32
C VAL A 82 6.71 -23.73 -14.62
N ASN A 83 6.10 -24.81 -14.12
CA ASN A 83 4.68 -25.07 -14.26
C ASN A 83 4.01 -25.01 -12.88
N PHE A 84 3.26 -23.93 -12.62
CA PHE A 84 2.46 -23.77 -11.40
C PHE A 84 1.03 -24.33 -11.55
N GLY A 85 0.79 -25.19 -12.54
CA GLY A 85 -0.52 -25.76 -12.81
C GLY A 85 -1.55 -24.67 -13.16
N THR A 86 -2.59 -24.52 -12.33
CA THR A 86 -3.71 -23.59 -12.56
C THR A 86 -3.49 -22.17 -12.01
N ILE A 87 -2.34 -21.89 -11.41
CA ILE A 87 -2.01 -20.58 -10.86
C ILE A 87 -1.45 -19.71 -11.99
N ASN A 88 -2.23 -18.71 -12.40
CA ASN A 88 -1.76 -17.68 -13.31
C ASN A 88 -1.15 -16.49 -12.54
N THR A 89 -0.36 -15.68 -13.25
CA THR A 89 0.22 -14.43 -12.76
C THR A 89 -0.81 -13.50 -12.11
N GLY A 90 -2.02 -13.42 -12.66
CA GLY A 90 -3.11 -12.60 -12.12
C GLY A 90 -3.53 -13.04 -10.71
N LYS A 91 -3.70 -14.34 -10.47
CA LYS A 91 -4.03 -14.91 -9.17
C LYS A 91 -2.95 -14.62 -8.13
N VAL A 92 -1.68 -14.63 -8.54
CA VAL A 92 -0.57 -14.27 -7.64
C VAL A 92 -0.71 -12.82 -7.17
N PHE A 93 -0.96 -11.89 -8.09
CA PHE A 93 -1.20 -10.49 -7.72
C PHE A 93 -2.48 -10.30 -6.90
N GLU A 94 -3.55 -11.04 -7.19
CA GLU A 94 -4.77 -10.99 -6.37
C GLU A 94 -4.52 -11.41 -4.93
N VAL A 95 -3.72 -12.46 -4.71
CA VAL A 95 -3.34 -12.94 -3.36
C VAL A 95 -2.48 -11.91 -2.65
N ILE A 96 -1.51 -11.30 -3.34
CA ILE A 96 -0.67 -10.24 -2.77
C ILE A 96 -1.52 -9.05 -2.35
N LEU A 97 -2.38 -8.53 -3.22
CA LEU A 97 -3.26 -7.38 -2.92
C LEU A 97 -4.24 -7.70 -1.79
N PHE A 98 -4.80 -8.92 -1.76
CA PHE A 98 -5.64 -9.37 -0.66
C PHE A 98 -4.88 -9.37 0.67
N THR A 99 -3.66 -9.91 0.67
CA THR A 99 -2.80 -9.97 1.87
C THR A 99 -2.43 -8.58 2.35
N LEU A 100 -2.04 -7.68 1.44
CA LEU A 100 -1.71 -6.30 1.74
C LEU A 100 -2.90 -5.54 2.33
N GLY A 101 -4.09 -5.68 1.75
CA GLY A 101 -5.31 -5.07 2.28
C GLY A 101 -5.68 -5.61 3.67
N MET A 102 -5.53 -6.92 3.90
CA MET A 102 -5.77 -7.52 5.22
C MET A 102 -4.77 -7.05 6.27
N ILE A 103 -3.48 -6.98 5.94
CA ILE A 103 -2.45 -6.44 6.84
C ILE A 103 -2.79 -4.99 7.23
N ASN A 104 -3.20 -4.17 6.25
CA ASN A 104 -3.57 -2.78 6.52
C ASN A 104 -4.76 -2.68 7.48
N ILE A 105 -5.79 -3.51 7.29
CA ILE A 105 -6.95 -3.56 8.19
C ILE A 105 -6.53 -4.01 9.60
N ILE A 106 -5.76 -5.10 9.71
CA ILE A 106 -5.36 -5.67 11.00
C ILE A 106 -4.50 -4.68 11.79
N ASN A 107 -3.62 -3.93 11.12
CA ASN A 107 -2.73 -2.97 11.79
C ASN A 107 -3.50 -1.80 12.43
N VAL A 108 -4.60 -1.38 11.80
CA VAL A 108 -5.35 -0.17 12.21
C VAL A 108 -6.56 -0.51 13.07
N LEU A 109 -7.07 -1.75 13.01
CA LEU A 109 -8.26 -2.15 13.74
C LEU A 109 -8.18 -1.93 15.27
N PRO A 110 -7.06 -2.23 15.97
CA PRO A 110 -6.96 -2.01 17.41
C PRO A 110 -7.06 -0.51 17.78
N ASP A 111 -6.34 0.34 17.07
CA ASP A 111 -6.34 1.79 17.29
C ASP A 111 -7.70 2.38 16.97
N PHE A 112 -8.32 1.95 15.87
CA PHE A 112 -9.66 2.37 15.50
C PHE A 112 -10.67 2.09 16.62
N ILE A 113 -10.66 0.88 17.18
CA ILE A 113 -11.56 0.49 18.28
C ILE A 113 -11.27 1.35 19.52
N HIS A 114 -9.99 1.58 19.84
CA HIS A 114 -9.57 2.39 20.97
C HIS A 114 -10.08 3.83 20.86
N TRP A 115 -9.85 4.49 19.72
CA TRP A 115 -10.25 5.86 19.49
C TRP A 115 -11.76 6.02 19.35
N PHE A 116 -12.43 5.05 18.73
CA PHE A 116 -13.89 5.01 18.67
C PHE A 116 -14.50 4.95 20.07
N PHE A 117 -13.99 4.08 20.94
CA PHE A 117 -14.46 3.97 22.31
C PHE A 117 -14.21 5.25 23.11
N LYS A 118 -13.02 5.85 22.99
CA LYS A 118 -12.70 7.14 23.64
C LYS A 118 -13.64 8.26 23.19
N LYS A 119 -13.94 8.34 21.88
CA LYS A 119 -14.87 9.33 21.35
C LYS A 119 -16.28 9.12 21.90
N PHE A 120 -16.76 7.88 21.91
CA PHE A 120 -18.06 7.54 22.49
C PHE A 120 -18.14 7.91 23.98
N GLN A 121 -17.11 7.57 24.76
CA GLN A 121 -17.04 7.92 26.18
C GLN A 121 -17.13 9.44 26.38
N LYS A 122 -16.41 10.23 25.57
CA LYS A 122 -16.44 11.69 25.63
C LYS A 122 -17.84 12.26 25.34
N GLU A 123 -18.56 11.70 24.37
CA GLU A 123 -19.91 12.16 24.02
C GLU A 123 -20.96 11.80 25.08
N VAL A 124 -20.77 10.69 25.80
CA VAL A 124 -21.73 10.19 26.80
C VAL A 124 -21.43 10.70 28.22
N SER A 125 -20.17 10.85 28.61
CA SER A 125 -19.81 11.44 29.90
C SER A 125 -19.84 12.97 29.77
N HIS A 126 -20.73 13.65 30.49
CA HIS A 126 -20.81 15.12 30.55
C HIS A 126 -19.57 15.80 31.17
N GLN A 127 -18.43 15.11 31.25
CA GLN A 127 -17.20 15.57 31.85
C GLN A 127 -16.25 16.01 30.73
N SER A 128 -16.11 17.33 30.55
CA SER A 128 -15.29 17.96 29.51
C SER A 128 -13.80 17.78 29.81
N THR A 129 -13.22 16.64 29.43
CA THR A 129 -11.77 16.50 29.32
C THR A 129 -11.33 17.07 27.96
N ASP A 130 -11.21 18.40 27.88
CA ASP A 130 -10.91 19.13 26.63
C ASP A 130 -9.52 18.81 26.05
N ILE A 131 -8.60 18.30 26.85
CA ILE A 131 -7.19 18.07 26.48
C ILE A 131 -7.01 16.95 25.43
N PHE A 132 -7.96 16.01 25.31
CA PHE A 132 -7.88 14.89 24.34
C PHE A 132 -8.68 15.11 23.05
N SER A 133 -9.39 16.23 22.91
CA SER A 133 -10.39 16.43 21.85
C SER A 133 -9.83 16.54 20.43
N GLY A 134 -8.68 17.19 20.25
CA GLY A 134 -8.00 17.32 18.96
C GLY A 134 -7.33 16.03 18.51
N MET A 135 -6.57 15.40 19.41
CA MET A 135 -5.83 14.15 19.14
C MET A 135 -6.78 12.99 18.75
N THR A 136 -7.89 12.84 19.48
CA THR A 136 -8.91 11.80 19.20
C THR A 136 -9.60 11.92 17.84
N SER A 137 -9.70 13.12 17.25
CA SER A 137 -10.40 13.31 15.98
C SER A 137 -9.51 13.02 14.77
N TYR A 138 -8.22 13.37 14.87
CA TYR A 138 -7.23 13.05 13.85
C TYR A 138 -7.00 11.54 13.76
N ASP A 139 -6.70 10.88 14.89
CA ASP A 139 -6.35 9.47 14.91
C ASP A 139 -7.51 8.61 14.39
N LEU A 140 -8.75 8.91 14.81
CA LEU A 140 -9.94 8.22 14.29
C LEU A 140 -10.14 8.43 12.78
N THR A 141 -9.87 9.64 12.26
CA THR A 141 -10.02 9.94 10.83
C THR A 141 -8.96 9.22 10.01
N TYR A 142 -7.72 9.22 10.49
CA TYR A 142 -6.61 8.47 9.90
C TYR A 142 -6.95 6.98 9.85
N ASP A 143 -7.41 6.40 10.96
CA ASP A 143 -7.75 4.99 11.05
C ASP A 143 -8.90 4.60 10.11
N LEU A 144 -9.94 5.44 10.04
CA LEU A 144 -11.06 5.23 9.11
C LEU A 144 -10.60 5.21 7.65
N ILE A 145 -9.71 6.12 7.27
CA ILE A 145 -9.18 6.21 5.92
C ILE A 145 -8.31 4.99 5.62
N TYR A 146 -7.40 4.61 6.52
CA TYR A 146 -6.55 3.44 6.33
C TYR A 146 -7.35 2.14 6.22
N PHE A 147 -8.36 1.99 7.08
CA PHE A 147 -9.30 0.86 7.03
C PHE A 147 -10.06 0.83 5.70
N GLY A 148 -10.57 1.98 5.25
CA GLY A 148 -11.27 2.14 3.97
C GLY A 148 -10.40 1.83 2.75
N VAL A 149 -9.12 2.23 2.78
CA VAL A 149 -8.14 1.90 1.74
C VAL A 149 -7.86 0.40 1.72
N GLY A 150 -7.66 -0.23 2.88
CA GLY A 150 -7.49 -1.68 2.99
C GLY A 150 -8.67 -2.45 2.39
N LEU A 151 -9.90 -2.06 2.73
CA LEU A 151 -11.11 -2.64 2.14
C LEU A 151 -11.21 -2.40 0.63
N SER A 152 -10.93 -1.18 0.17
CA SER A 152 -10.99 -0.81 -1.24
C SER A 152 -10.02 -1.66 -2.07
N VAL A 153 -8.80 -1.87 -1.57
CA VAL A 153 -7.81 -2.73 -2.23
C VAL A 153 -8.28 -4.17 -2.31
N ILE A 154 -8.88 -4.70 -1.24
CA ILE A 154 -9.45 -6.06 -1.27
C ILE A 154 -10.58 -6.16 -2.29
N LEU A 155 -11.53 -5.22 -2.30
CA LEU A 155 -12.70 -5.26 -3.17
C LEU A 155 -12.32 -5.06 -4.65
N LEU A 156 -11.42 -4.12 -4.92
CA LEU A 156 -11.02 -3.75 -6.27
C LEU A 156 -9.81 -4.55 -6.79
N ARG A 157 -9.27 -5.52 -6.01
CA ARG A 157 -8.06 -6.28 -6.38
C ARG A 157 -8.09 -6.82 -7.80
N LYS A 158 -9.23 -7.37 -8.26
CA LYS A 158 -9.37 -7.93 -9.61
C LYS A 158 -9.21 -6.87 -10.71
N GLN A 159 -9.68 -5.65 -10.45
CA GLN A 159 -9.56 -4.54 -11.38
C GLN A 159 -8.12 -4.00 -11.39
N ILE A 160 -7.50 -3.89 -10.21
CA ILE A 160 -6.08 -3.49 -10.09
C ILE A 160 -5.19 -4.47 -10.86
N VAL A 161 -5.42 -5.78 -10.74
CA VAL A 161 -4.65 -6.79 -11.48
C VAL A 161 -4.80 -6.65 -13.00
N LYS A 162 -5.98 -6.28 -13.50
CA LYS A 162 -6.18 -6.04 -14.94
C LYS A 162 -5.37 -4.85 -15.46
N LEU A 163 -5.07 -3.86 -14.62
CA LEU A 163 -4.24 -2.70 -14.99
C LEU A 163 -2.73 -3.00 -14.95
N LEU A 164 -2.32 -4.07 -14.25
CA LEU A 164 -0.91 -4.46 -14.08
C LEU A 164 -0.43 -5.51 -15.11
N GLN A 165 -1.37 -6.10 -15.86
CA GLN A 165 -1.12 -7.05 -16.95
C GLN A 165 -0.82 -6.31 -18.25
#